data_AF-A0AAE1Q6N2-F1
#
_entry.id   AF-A0AAE1Q6N2-F1
#
_cell.length_a   1.000
_cell.length_b   1.000
_cell.length_c   1.000
_cell.angle_alpha   90.00
_cell.angle_beta   90.00
_cell.angle_gamma   90.00
#
_symmetry.space_group_name_H-M   'P 1'
#
loop_
_entity.id
_entity.type
_entity.pdbx_description
1 polymer ?
#
loop_
_entity_poly.entity_id
_entity_poly.type
_entity_poly.pdbx_seq_one_letter_code
_entity_poly.pdbx_strand_id
1 'polypeptide(L)'
;MAGLLDVDVSFDGTWHTRGHSSLFGAGAVIDANTGLILDYETAGKVCQLCNYNKARHDRKEMTDTEYARWKECHAPTCQVNYTGTSGGMEAAEAVACWNRSLSHEMRYISFIGDGDSSAYSAVISSNNGEGPYGKEHIVEKMECINHVAKRLGNGLRNLRKETQTVKTKSGKSVKRSLLGGQKKLTDKVITRLQFYFRRSITRKVNTSEEEMRNDILSSFEHCSSSDANPKHHLCPKSSESWCFYQKALALGKEPQSHSEMKVSFTLLPDQLQLVRKVYERLTNDDMMKRCLKGHTQNPKESFHSRVWLYSPKHRNTSKNKLDFAVACAVSVYNAGYKDSNIYESLGIPFTKTTEKYLDNKDKMMDAPLKKIKRNKRQQKELHYTPGGH
;
A
#
# COMPACT_ATOMS: atom_id res chain seq x y z
N MET A 1 5.98 16.50 -30.62
CA MET A 1 6.73 16.43 -29.35
C MET A 1 5.87 15.61 -28.40
N ALA A 2 6.30 14.39 -28.05
CA ALA A 2 5.60 13.63 -27.02
C ALA A 2 5.74 14.43 -25.71
N GLY A 3 4.61 14.83 -25.12
CA GLY A 3 4.60 15.54 -23.86
C GLY A 3 5.00 14.62 -22.72
N LEU A 4 5.67 15.16 -21.71
CA LEU A 4 5.95 14.45 -20.47
C LEU A 4 4.65 14.00 -19.80
N LEU A 5 4.54 12.72 -19.45
CA LEU A 5 3.34 12.18 -18.80
C LEU A 5 3.47 12.29 -17.28
N ASP A 6 2.58 13.07 -16.65
CA ASP A 6 2.47 13.12 -15.19
C ASP A 6 1.71 11.86 -14.68
N VAL A 7 2.30 11.14 -13.73
CA VAL A 7 1.77 9.87 -13.21
C VAL A 7 1.73 9.87 -11.69
N ASP A 8 0.58 9.45 -11.16
CA ASP A 8 0.44 9.11 -9.74
C ASP A 8 1.05 7.74 -9.48
N VAL A 9 2.04 7.65 -8.59
CA VAL A 9 2.77 6.40 -8.37
C VAL A 9 2.87 6.02 -6.90
N SER A 10 3.00 4.73 -6.68
CA SER A 10 3.30 4.15 -5.39
C SER A 10 4.66 3.46 -5.43
N PHE A 11 5.43 3.57 -4.35
CA PHE A 11 6.75 2.94 -4.24
C PHE A 11 6.87 2.12 -2.95
N ASP A 12 7.48 0.93 -3.03
CA ASP A 12 7.71 0.06 -1.88
C ASP A 12 8.93 -0.82 -2.12
N GLY A 13 9.70 -1.02 -1.06
CA GLY A 13 10.89 -1.86 -1.05
C GLY A 13 10.62 -3.29 -0.59
N THR A 14 11.49 -4.20 -0.97
CA THR A 14 11.46 -5.59 -0.52
C THR A 14 12.87 -6.16 -0.35
N TRP A 15 13.05 -6.99 0.68
CA TRP A 15 14.38 -7.51 1.06
C TRP A 15 14.46 -9.02 0.89
N HIS A 16 15.64 -9.52 0.51
CA HIS A 16 15.87 -10.96 0.31
C HIS A 16 15.78 -11.73 1.62
N THR A 17 16.29 -11.18 2.71
CA THR A 17 16.19 -11.76 4.06
C THR A 17 15.30 -10.91 4.96
N ARG A 18 14.63 -11.54 5.93
CA ARG A 18 13.82 -10.82 6.92
C ARG A 18 14.75 -10.16 7.96
N GLY A 19 14.45 -8.91 8.31
CA GLY A 19 15.18 -8.15 9.34
C GLY A 19 16.14 -7.10 8.77
N HIS A 20 16.75 -6.31 9.66
CA HIS A 20 17.59 -5.16 9.29
C HIS A 20 18.99 -5.53 8.78
N SER A 21 19.26 -6.80 8.44
CA SER A 21 20.56 -7.33 8.02
C SER A 21 20.63 -7.75 6.55
N SER A 22 19.62 -7.42 5.74
CA SER A 22 19.61 -7.84 4.34
C SER A 22 20.73 -7.20 3.51
N LEU A 23 21.37 -8.02 2.69
CA LEU A 23 22.43 -7.59 1.78
C LEU A 23 21.91 -7.18 0.41
N PHE A 24 20.66 -7.53 0.12
CA PHE A 24 20.03 -7.32 -1.18
C PHE A 24 18.58 -6.83 -1.00
N GLY A 25 18.22 -5.81 -1.76
CA GLY A 25 16.90 -5.18 -1.79
C GLY A 25 16.43 -4.94 -3.22
N ALA A 26 15.14 -4.77 -3.39
CA ALA A 26 14.55 -4.29 -4.63
C ALA A 26 13.37 -3.38 -4.31
N GLY A 27 13.22 -2.29 -5.04
CA GLY A 27 12.10 -1.36 -4.95
C GLY A 27 11.47 -1.16 -6.32
N ALA A 28 10.16 -0.94 -6.36
CA ALA A 28 9.44 -0.73 -7.61
C ALA A 28 8.48 0.45 -7.55
N VAL A 29 8.43 1.20 -8.64
CA VAL A 29 7.45 2.26 -8.90
C VAL A 29 6.27 1.63 -9.63
N ILE A 30 5.08 1.79 -9.07
CA ILE A 30 3.83 1.24 -9.62
C ILE A 30 2.84 2.37 -9.86
N ASP A 31 2.32 2.46 -11.09
CA ASP A 31 1.24 3.37 -11.43
C ASP A 31 0.00 3.09 -10.57
N ALA A 32 -0.51 4.14 -9.93
CA ALA A 32 -1.68 4.07 -9.08
C ALA A 32 -2.96 3.72 -9.85
N ASN A 33 -3.03 4.07 -11.13
CA ASN A 33 -4.21 3.93 -11.96
C ASN A 33 -4.27 2.56 -12.65
N THR A 34 -3.20 2.17 -13.35
CA THR A 34 -3.14 0.89 -14.05
C THR A 34 -2.66 -0.25 -13.16
N GLY A 35 -1.90 0.04 -12.10
CA GLY A 35 -1.20 -0.97 -11.31
C GLY A 35 -0.01 -1.59 -12.05
N LEU A 36 0.42 -1.05 -13.19
CA LEU A 36 1.61 -1.50 -13.90
C LEU A 36 2.88 -1.02 -13.17
N ILE A 37 3.93 -1.84 -13.24
CA ILE A 37 5.25 -1.45 -12.76
C ILE A 37 5.91 -0.60 -13.84
N LEU A 38 6.23 0.65 -13.52
CA LEU A 38 6.82 1.61 -14.45
C LEU A 38 8.34 1.57 -14.42
N ASP A 39 8.89 1.30 -13.24
CA ASP A 39 10.33 1.35 -12.98
C ASP A 39 10.67 0.51 -11.74
N TYR A 40 11.93 0.10 -11.62
CA TYR A 40 12.44 -0.63 -10.45
C TYR A 40 13.94 -0.42 -10.25
N GLU A 41 14.39 -0.44 -9.01
CA GLU A 41 15.81 -0.42 -8.66
C GLU A 41 16.13 -1.61 -7.75
N THR A 42 17.37 -2.09 -7.82
CA THR A 42 17.85 -3.19 -6.99
C THR A 42 19.08 -2.74 -6.22
N ALA A 43 19.07 -2.89 -4.90
CA ALA A 43 20.23 -2.59 -4.07
C ALA A 43 21.03 -3.85 -3.72
N GLY A 44 22.35 -3.75 -3.77
CA GLY A 44 23.31 -4.77 -3.34
C GLY A 44 24.42 -4.18 -2.48
N LYS A 45 24.64 -4.76 -1.29
CA LYS A 45 25.71 -4.37 -0.35
C LYS A 45 26.98 -5.18 -0.50
N VAL A 46 26.92 -6.29 -1.22
CA VAL A 46 28.06 -7.22 -1.35
C VAL A 46 28.24 -7.64 -2.80
N CYS A 47 29.50 -7.86 -3.16
CA CYS A 47 29.89 -8.48 -4.41
C CYS A 47 30.68 -9.76 -4.07
N GLN A 48 30.27 -10.89 -4.64
CA GLN A 48 30.93 -12.17 -4.37
C GLN A 48 32.38 -12.18 -4.86
N LEU A 49 32.66 -11.52 -5.98
CA LEU A 49 34.02 -11.36 -6.51
C LEU A 49 34.90 -10.51 -5.58
N CYS A 50 34.36 -9.42 -5.02
CA CYS A 50 35.05 -8.63 -3.99
C CYS A 50 35.37 -9.47 -2.75
N ASN A 51 34.39 -10.21 -2.23
CA ASN A 51 34.61 -11.05 -1.06
C ASN A 51 35.68 -12.13 -1.33
N TYR A 52 35.63 -12.76 -2.50
CA TYR A 52 36.58 -13.78 -2.91
C TYR A 52 38.01 -13.23 -3.02
N ASN A 53 38.23 -12.16 -3.78
CA ASN A 53 39.57 -11.61 -3.97
C ASN A 53 40.12 -10.91 -2.73
N LYS A 54 39.25 -10.31 -1.91
CA LYS A 54 39.65 -9.82 -0.59
C LYS A 54 40.15 -10.97 0.29
N ALA A 55 39.46 -12.10 0.32
CA ALA A 55 39.91 -13.26 1.09
C ALA A 55 41.23 -13.85 0.57
N ARG A 56 41.47 -13.82 -0.76
CA ARG A 56 42.77 -14.22 -1.35
C ARG A 56 43.89 -13.26 -0.94
N HIS A 57 43.63 -11.96 -0.96
CA HIS A 57 44.55 -10.93 -0.50
C HIS A 57 44.87 -11.09 1.00
N ASP A 58 43.85 -11.28 1.85
CA ASP A 58 44.02 -11.51 3.29
C ASP A 58 44.86 -12.77 3.59
N ARG A 59 44.76 -13.81 2.75
CA ARG A 59 45.56 -15.05 2.82
C ARG A 59 46.94 -14.95 2.16
N LYS A 60 47.34 -13.77 1.66
CA LYS A 60 48.60 -13.52 0.94
C LYS A 60 48.75 -14.33 -0.36
N GLU A 61 47.64 -14.73 -0.98
CA GLU A 61 47.61 -15.37 -2.31
C GLU A 61 47.61 -14.32 -3.46
N MET A 62 47.55 -13.04 -3.11
CA MET A 62 47.66 -11.89 -4.01
C MET A 62 48.49 -10.82 -3.31
N THR A 63 49.40 -10.18 -4.04
CA THR A 63 50.13 -9.01 -3.56
C THR A 63 49.22 -7.78 -3.48
N ASP A 64 49.64 -6.75 -2.73
CA ASP A 64 48.92 -5.48 -2.66
C ASP A 64 48.73 -4.84 -4.04
N THR A 65 49.76 -4.89 -4.89
CA THR A 65 49.73 -4.34 -6.25
C THR A 65 48.75 -5.09 -7.15
N GLU A 66 48.73 -6.43 -7.09
CA GLU A 66 47.78 -7.24 -7.86
C GLU A 66 46.34 -7.01 -7.42
N TYR A 67 46.11 -6.92 -6.11
CA TYR A 67 44.79 -6.64 -5.57
C TYR A 67 44.29 -5.24 -5.92
N ALA A 68 45.15 -4.23 -5.85
CA ALA A 68 44.83 -2.87 -6.27
C ALA A 68 44.45 -2.79 -7.76
N ARG A 69 45.27 -3.41 -8.63
CA ARG A 69 45.00 -3.48 -10.08
C ARG A 69 43.70 -4.21 -10.37
N TRP A 70 43.46 -5.36 -9.71
CA TRP A 70 42.21 -6.10 -9.88
C TRP A 70 40.99 -5.27 -9.46
N LYS A 71 41.08 -4.56 -8.32
CA LYS A 71 39.98 -3.75 -7.78
C LYS A 71 39.61 -2.59 -8.72
N GLU A 72 40.60 -1.95 -9.33
CA GLU A 72 40.40 -0.91 -10.35
C GLU A 72 39.69 -1.48 -11.59
N CYS A 73 40.19 -2.59 -12.14
CA CYS A 73 39.54 -3.26 -13.28
C CYS A 73 38.13 -3.79 -12.96
N HIS A 74 37.87 -4.19 -11.71
CA HIS A 74 36.57 -4.71 -11.30
C HIS A 74 35.54 -3.61 -11.02
N ALA A 75 35.96 -2.39 -10.64
CA ALA A 75 35.06 -1.32 -10.22
C ALA A 75 33.85 -1.10 -11.15
N PRO A 76 33.99 -1.09 -12.50
CA PRO A 76 32.86 -0.91 -13.42
C PRO A 76 31.84 -2.06 -13.42
N THR A 77 32.24 -3.25 -12.96
CA THR A 77 31.41 -4.47 -12.93
C THR A 77 31.06 -4.92 -11.51
N CYS A 78 31.39 -4.10 -10.51
CA CYS A 78 31.11 -4.39 -9.13
C CYS A 78 29.61 -4.45 -8.88
N GLN A 79 29.17 -5.48 -8.15
CA GLN A 79 27.77 -5.69 -7.80
C GLN A 79 27.31 -4.84 -6.60
N VAL A 80 28.20 -4.09 -5.96
CA VAL A 80 27.86 -3.20 -4.85
C VAL A 80 27.45 -1.85 -5.42
N ASN A 81 26.18 -1.50 -5.25
CA ASN A 81 25.65 -0.17 -5.58
C ASN A 81 25.05 0.55 -4.36
N TYR A 82 25.12 -0.04 -3.17
CA TYR A 82 24.62 0.55 -1.94
C TYR A 82 25.50 0.19 -0.73
N THR A 83 25.82 1.17 0.11
CA THR A 83 26.75 1.00 1.26
C THR A 83 26.12 1.29 2.63
N GLY A 84 24.87 1.75 2.68
CA GLY A 84 24.19 2.12 3.92
C GLY A 84 23.53 0.96 4.69
N THR A 85 22.58 1.30 5.56
CA THR A 85 21.82 0.32 6.35
C THR A 85 20.80 -0.39 5.47
N SER A 86 20.44 -1.64 5.79
CA SER A 86 19.47 -2.40 4.98
C SER A 86 18.12 -1.68 4.87
N GLY A 87 17.70 -0.97 5.91
CA GLY A 87 16.48 -0.15 5.89
C GLY A 87 16.58 1.12 5.03
N GLY A 88 17.80 1.60 4.74
CA GLY A 88 18.01 2.76 3.86
C GLY A 88 18.07 2.40 2.37
N MET A 89 18.07 1.10 2.01
CA MET A 89 18.03 0.67 0.60
C MET A 89 16.78 1.20 -0.09
N GLU A 90 15.62 1.09 0.56
CA GLU A 90 14.34 1.54 0.01
C GLU A 90 14.37 3.02 -0.39
N ALA A 91 14.99 3.86 0.45
CA ALA A 91 15.14 5.28 0.15
C ALA A 91 16.07 5.54 -1.03
N ALA A 92 17.19 4.81 -1.12
CA ALA A 92 18.12 4.93 -2.24
C ALA A 92 17.50 4.43 -3.56
N GLU A 93 16.77 3.32 -3.51
CA GLU A 93 16.03 2.74 -4.64
C GLU A 93 14.95 3.71 -5.14
N ALA A 94 14.21 4.37 -4.23
CA ALA A 94 13.23 5.39 -4.58
C ALA A 94 13.88 6.59 -5.29
N VAL A 95 14.94 7.15 -4.71
CA VAL A 95 15.66 8.29 -5.30
C VAL A 95 16.19 7.93 -6.70
N ALA A 96 16.73 6.73 -6.87
CA ALA A 96 17.22 6.26 -8.18
C ALA A 96 16.10 6.22 -9.23
N CYS A 97 14.91 5.69 -8.89
CA CYS A 97 13.76 5.64 -9.79
C CYS A 97 13.24 7.05 -10.14
N TRP A 98 13.10 7.94 -9.15
CA TRP A 98 12.61 9.31 -9.41
C TRP A 98 13.60 10.11 -10.27
N ASN A 99 14.90 10.01 -10.02
CA ASN A 99 15.91 10.75 -10.77
C ASN A 99 15.96 10.38 -12.26
N ARG A 100 15.63 9.14 -12.63
CA ARG A 100 15.61 8.71 -14.04
C ARG A 100 14.23 8.74 -14.69
N SER A 101 13.17 9.01 -13.94
CA SER A 101 11.79 9.00 -14.48
C SER A 101 11.62 9.81 -15.77
N LEU A 102 12.27 10.98 -15.86
CA LEU A 102 12.20 11.84 -17.05
C LEU A 102 12.82 11.19 -18.30
N SER A 103 13.81 10.30 -18.15
CA SER A 103 14.35 9.53 -19.30
C SER A 103 13.39 8.47 -19.80
N HIS A 104 12.37 8.13 -19.01
CA HIS A 104 11.25 7.28 -19.41
C HIS A 104 10.05 8.11 -19.90
N GLU A 105 10.22 9.41 -20.16
CA GLU A 105 9.17 10.34 -20.60
C GLU A 105 8.00 10.46 -19.59
N MET A 106 8.27 10.19 -18.31
CA MET A 106 7.28 10.25 -17.23
C MET A 106 7.75 11.14 -16.07
N ARG A 107 6.81 11.83 -15.44
CA ARG A 107 7.03 12.57 -14.18
C ARG A 107 6.18 11.96 -13.08
N TYR A 108 6.81 11.49 -12.02
CA TYR A 108 6.14 10.88 -10.87
C TYR A 108 5.68 11.97 -9.89
N ILE A 109 4.49 12.51 -10.13
CA ILE A 109 3.97 13.70 -9.43
C ILE A 109 3.47 13.42 -8.01
N SER A 110 3.21 12.16 -7.66
CA SER A 110 2.82 11.78 -6.31
C SER A 110 3.58 10.58 -5.79
N PHE A 111 3.71 10.51 -4.47
CA PHE A 111 4.26 9.39 -3.73
C PHE A 111 3.18 8.82 -2.83
N ILE A 112 2.55 7.74 -3.27
CA ILE A 112 1.58 7.00 -2.46
C ILE A 112 2.36 6.07 -1.54
N GLY A 113 2.34 6.40 -0.26
CA GLY A 113 3.10 5.75 0.81
C GLY A 113 2.23 5.30 1.98
N ASP A 114 2.84 4.54 2.88
CA ASP A 114 2.29 4.25 4.21
C ASP A 114 2.90 5.24 5.21
N GLY A 115 2.13 6.20 5.72
CA GLY A 115 2.55 7.06 6.82
C GLY A 115 3.89 7.79 6.59
N ASP A 116 4.73 7.88 7.62
CA ASP A 116 6.05 8.53 7.53
C ASP A 116 7.06 7.62 6.85
N SER A 117 7.21 7.81 5.54
CA SER A 117 8.12 7.08 4.67
C SER A 117 9.47 7.81 4.56
N SER A 118 10.54 7.15 4.99
CA SER A 118 11.92 7.62 4.78
C SER A 118 12.25 7.74 3.29
N ALA A 119 11.64 6.91 2.44
CA ALA A 119 11.79 6.99 0.99
C ALA A 119 11.18 8.26 0.41
N TYR A 120 9.96 8.64 0.82
CA TYR A 120 9.39 9.94 0.43
C TYR A 120 10.29 11.10 0.88
N SER A 121 10.75 11.09 2.14
CA SER A 121 11.66 12.12 2.67
C SER A 121 12.95 12.21 1.86
N ALA A 122 13.52 11.08 1.41
CA ALA A 122 14.71 11.05 0.58
C ALA A 122 14.45 11.60 -0.83
N VAL A 123 13.30 11.28 -1.42
CA VAL A 123 12.90 11.80 -2.74
C VAL A 123 12.75 13.33 -2.70
N ILE A 124 12.01 13.88 -1.73
CA ILE A 124 11.86 15.35 -1.63
C ILE A 124 13.17 16.06 -1.26
N SER A 125 14.08 15.38 -0.54
CA SER A 125 15.38 15.95 -0.18
C SER A 125 16.44 15.78 -1.28
N SER A 126 16.12 15.06 -2.36
CA SER A 126 17.02 14.90 -3.51
C SER A 126 17.28 16.24 -4.20
N ASN A 127 18.33 16.28 -5.04
CA ASN A 127 18.73 17.47 -5.78
C ASN A 127 18.81 18.73 -4.89
N ASN A 128 19.61 18.65 -3.82
CA ASN A 128 19.80 19.73 -2.82
C ASN A 128 18.49 20.24 -2.16
N GLY A 129 17.51 19.35 -1.98
CA GLY A 129 16.24 19.70 -1.35
C GLY A 129 15.22 20.34 -2.30
N GLU A 130 15.52 20.42 -3.59
CA GLU A 130 14.55 20.87 -4.61
C GLU A 130 13.66 19.74 -5.12
N GLY A 131 13.98 18.50 -4.76
CA GLY A 131 13.32 17.31 -5.28
C GLY A 131 13.76 16.98 -6.71
N PRO A 132 13.29 15.85 -7.25
CA PRO A 132 13.78 15.29 -8.51
C PRO A 132 13.42 16.13 -9.74
N TYR A 133 12.46 17.05 -9.61
CA TYR A 133 11.93 17.87 -10.70
C TYR A 133 12.05 19.38 -10.46
N GLY A 134 12.76 19.77 -9.40
CA GLY A 134 12.90 21.18 -9.00
C GLY A 134 11.68 21.74 -8.26
N LYS A 135 11.82 22.98 -7.77
CA LYS A 135 10.82 23.65 -6.91
C LYS A 135 9.45 23.88 -7.56
N GLU A 136 9.40 23.90 -8.90
CA GLU A 136 8.17 24.10 -9.67
C GLU A 136 7.30 22.84 -9.72
N HIS A 137 7.88 21.67 -9.48
CA HIS A 137 7.21 20.37 -9.64
C HIS A 137 7.41 19.50 -8.40
N ILE A 138 6.71 19.88 -7.33
CA ILE A 138 6.76 19.19 -6.04
C ILE A 138 6.05 17.83 -6.13
N VAL A 139 6.69 16.79 -5.60
CA VAL A 139 6.09 15.46 -5.46
C VAL A 139 5.11 15.46 -4.28
N GLU A 140 3.83 15.23 -4.54
CA GLU A 140 2.80 15.23 -3.50
C GLU A 140 2.76 13.90 -2.73
N LYS A 141 2.80 13.97 -1.39
CA LYS A 141 2.55 12.79 -0.55
C LYS A 141 1.08 12.40 -0.62
N MET A 142 0.80 11.13 -0.84
CA MET A 142 -0.55 10.55 -0.81
C MET A 142 -0.60 9.34 0.12
N GLU A 143 -1.79 9.05 0.66
CA GLU A 143 -1.96 7.98 1.65
C GLU A 143 -2.73 6.80 1.04
N CYS A 144 -2.27 5.60 1.34
CA CYS A 144 -2.99 4.38 1.01
C CYS A 144 -4.27 4.27 1.88
N ILE A 145 -5.46 4.30 1.27
CA ILE A 145 -6.73 4.29 2.04
C ILE A 145 -6.90 3.02 2.88
N ASN A 146 -6.30 1.90 2.44
CA ASN A 146 -6.27 0.66 3.20
C ASN A 146 -5.42 0.80 4.46
N HIS A 147 -4.30 1.52 4.35
CA HIS A 147 -3.40 1.77 5.47
C HIS A 147 -4.03 2.73 6.49
N VAL A 148 -4.67 3.82 6.05
CA VAL A 148 -5.37 4.74 6.96
C VAL A 148 -6.48 4.01 7.74
N ALA A 149 -7.25 3.14 7.08
CA ALA A 149 -8.24 2.30 7.77
C ALA A 149 -7.60 1.27 8.74
N LYS A 150 -6.42 0.73 8.40
CA LYS A 150 -5.63 -0.11 9.32
C LYS A 150 -5.18 0.68 10.56
N ARG A 151 -4.72 1.93 10.38
CA ARG A 151 -4.33 2.85 11.47
C ARG A 151 -5.49 3.11 12.41
N LEU A 152 -6.72 3.30 11.91
CA LEU A 152 -7.90 3.43 12.76
C LEU A 152 -8.06 2.23 13.68
N GLY A 153 -8.12 1.02 13.14
CA GLY A 153 -8.35 -0.15 13.98
C GLY A 153 -7.20 -0.46 14.93
N ASN A 154 -5.97 -0.15 14.54
CA ASN A 154 -4.83 -0.23 15.47
C ASN A 154 -4.97 0.79 16.61
N GLY A 155 -5.39 2.03 16.31
CA GLY A 155 -5.72 3.04 17.31
C GLY A 155 -6.81 2.57 18.27
N LEU A 156 -7.90 2.00 17.76
CA LEU A 156 -9.00 1.47 18.58
C LEU A 156 -8.58 0.25 19.41
N ARG A 157 -7.80 -0.66 18.84
CA ARG A 157 -7.26 -1.82 19.57
C ARG A 157 -6.30 -1.39 20.68
N ASN A 158 -5.48 -0.37 20.44
CA ASN A 158 -4.58 0.19 21.45
C ASN A 158 -5.36 0.88 22.57
N LEU A 159 -6.37 1.70 22.24
CA LEU A 159 -7.23 2.35 23.23
C LEU A 159 -7.96 1.31 24.10
N ARG A 160 -8.40 0.20 23.51
CA ARG A 160 -9.01 -0.92 24.24
C ARG A 160 -8.08 -1.60 25.24
N LYS A 161 -6.74 -1.51 25.09
CA LYS A 161 -5.80 -2.11 26.04
C LYS A 161 -5.83 -1.45 27.41
N GLU A 162 -6.36 -0.23 27.51
CA GLU A 162 -6.56 0.44 28.80
C GLU A 162 -7.50 -0.38 29.68
N THR A 163 -7.03 -0.70 30.89
CA THR A 163 -7.78 -1.51 31.86
C THR A 163 -8.14 -0.72 33.09
N GLN A 164 -9.33 -1.00 33.63
CA GLN A 164 -9.77 -0.57 34.94
C GLN A 164 -9.86 -1.75 35.90
N THR A 165 -9.66 -1.50 37.20
CA THR A 165 -9.91 -2.48 38.26
C THR A 165 -11.39 -2.45 38.61
N VAL A 166 -12.03 -3.61 38.58
CA VAL A 166 -13.46 -3.77 38.90
C VAL A 166 -13.60 -4.86 39.97
N LYS A 167 -14.40 -4.59 41.00
CA LYS A 167 -14.79 -5.61 41.99
C LYS A 167 -15.89 -6.50 41.38
N THR A 168 -15.69 -7.81 41.40
CA THR A 168 -16.73 -8.77 40.99
C THR A 168 -17.84 -8.84 42.04
N LYS A 169 -18.97 -9.47 41.67
CA LYS A 169 -20.04 -9.81 42.63
C LYS A 169 -19.55 -10.65 43.83
N SER A 170 -18.46 -11.40 43.65
CA SER A 170 -17.77 -12.17 44.70
C SER A 170 -16.73 -11.36 45.50
N GLY A 171 -16.66 -10.04 45.33
CA GLY A 171 -15.70 -9.17 46.03
C GLY A 171 -14.28 -9.18 45.49
N LYS A 172 -13.95 -10.05 44.52
CA LYS A 172 -12.62 -10.16 43.91
C LYS A 172 -12.33 -8.99 42.98
N SER A 173 -11.19 -8.33 43.17
CA SER A 173 -10.72 -7.29 42.23
C SER A 173 -10.14 -7.94 40.97
N VAL A 174 -10.66 -7.58 39.80
CA VAL A 174 -10.18 -8.04 38.50
C VAL A 174 -9.92 -6.86 37.57
N LYS A 175 -8.83 -6.92 36.78
CA LYS A 175 -8.59 -5.97 35.70
C LYS A 175 -9.45 -6.32 34.49
N ARG A 176 -10.19 -5.34 33.97
CA ARG A 176 -10.99 -5.47 32.75
C ARG A 176 -10.72 -4.30 31.82
N SER A 177 -10.79 -4.54 30.51
CA SER A 177 -10.72 -3.46 29.53
C SER A 177 -11.83 -2.43 29.77
N LEU A 178 -11.46 -1.14 29.75
CA LEU A 178 -12.39 -0.02 29.89
C LEU A 178 -13.41 -0.01 28.74
N LEU A 179 -12.91 -0.21 27.52
CA LEU A 179 -13.68 -0.12 26.27
C LEU A 179 -14.00 -1.48 25.64
N GLY A 180 -13.52 -2.57 26.22
CA GLY A 180 -13.77 -3.94 25.77
C GLY A 180 -14.93 -4.60 26.52
N GLY A 181 -15.45 -5.68 25.94
CA GLY A 181 -16.55 -6.46 26.51
C GLY A 181 -17.74 -6.59 25.57
N GLN A 182 -18.77 -7.30 26.02
CA GLN A 182 -20.00 -7.52 25.24
C GLN A 182 -20.65 -6.17 24.89
N LYS A 183 -21.08 -6.02 23.64
CA LYS A 183 -21.66 -4.78 23.06
C LYS A 183 -20.73 -3.54 23.07
N LYS A 184 -19.43 -3.69 23.36
CA LYS A 184 -18.43 -2.61 23.28
C LYS A 184 -17.44 -2.84 22.11
N LEU A 185 -16.20 -2.33 22.19
CA LEU A 185 -15.18 -2.47 21.15
C LEU A 185 -14.57 -3.88 21.08
N THR A 186 -15.35 -4.86 20.63
CA THR A 186 -14.85 -6.19 20.28
C THR A 186 -14.01 -6.14 18.99
N ASP A 187 -13.20 -7.16 18.72
CA ASP A 187 -12.44 -7.22 17.44
C ASP A 187 -13.36 -7.21 16.22
N LYS A 188 -14.53 -7.85 16.32
CA LYS A 188 -15.56 -7.83 15.27
C LYS A 188 -16.10 -6.42 15.02
N VAL A 189 -16.39 -5.67 16.09
CA VAL A 189 -16.83 -4.27 15.99
C VAL A 189 -15.73 -3.41 15.39
N ILE A 190 -14.50 -3.49 15.90
CA ILE A 190 -13.37 -2.71 15.38
C ILE A 190 -13.14 -3.02 13.90
N THR A 191 -13.14 -4.29 13.50
CA THR A 191 -12.98 -4.70 12.10
C THR A 191 -14.07 -4.10 11.22
N ARG A 192 -15.32 -4.01 11.70
CA ARG A 192 -16.38 -3.36 10.94
C ARG A 192 -16.19 -1.85 10.86
N LEU A 193 -15.81 -1.20 11.95
CA LEU A 193 -15.52 0.24 11.97
C LEU A 193 -14.39 0.58 10.96
N GLN A 194 -13.34 -0.23 10.91
CA GLN A 194 -12.29 -0.11 9.87
C GLN A 194 -12.86 -0.21 8.46
N PHE A 195 -13.74 -1.18 8.23
CA PHE A 195 -14.38 -1.37 6.93
C PHE A 195 -15.27 -0.18 6.54
N TYR A 196 -16.08 0.35 7.47
CA TYR A 196 -16.93 1.51 7.21
C TYR A 196 -16.11 2.78 6.99
N PHE A 197 -15.06 3.00 7.78
CA PHE A 197 -14.13 4.11 7.59
C PHE A 197 -13.54 4.12 6.17
N ARG A 198 -12.99 2.98 5.72
CA ARG A 198 -12.50 2.83 4.35
C ARG A 198 -13.60 3.07 3.32
N ARG A 199 -14.78 2.49 3.53
CA ARG A 199 -15.92 2.63 2.61
C ARG A 199 -16.37 4.09 2.49
N SER A 200 -16.33 4.86 3.57
CA SER A 200 -16.64 6.28 3.54
C SER A 200 -15.64 7.05 2.69
N ILE A 201 -14.33 6.82 2.86
CA ILE A 201 -13.30 7.38 1.99
C ILE A 201 -13.57 7.02 0.52
N THR A 202 -13.82 5.74 0.21
CA THR A 202 -14.08 5.29 -1.16
C THR A 202 -15.33 5.94 -1.78
N ARG A 203 -16.37 6.26 -0.99
CA ARG A 203 -17.58 6.94 -1.48
C ARG A 203 -17.36 8.43 -1.74
N LYS A 204 -16.34 9.03 -1.13
CA LYS A 204 -16.06 10.46 -1.14
C LYS A 204 -14.70 10.78 -1.77
N VAL A 205 -14.23 9.92 -2.67
CA VAL A 205 -13.09 10.26 -3.53
C VAL A 205 -13.50 11.39 -4.48
N ASN A 206 -12.55 12.26 -4.83
CA ASN A 206 -12.76 13.43 -5.70
C ASN A 206 -13.83 14.41 -5.21
N THR A 207 -14.12 14.44 -3.90
CA THR A 207 -14.95 15.46 -3.25
C THR A 207 -14.08 16.41 -2.43
N SER A 208 -14.68 17.22 -1.56
CA SER A 208 -13.92 18.00 -0.58
C SER A 208 -13.45 17.16 0.63
N GLU A 209 -12.42 17.66 1.32
CA GLU A 209 -11.90 17.12 2.58
C GLU A 209 -12.99 17.06 3.66
N GLU A 210 -13.83 18.11 3.70
CA GLU A 210 -14.96 18.23 4.62
C GLU A 210 -16.01 17.15 4.35
N GLU A 211 -16.42 16.96 3.10
CA GLU A 211 -17.41 15.93 2.75
C GLU A 211 -16.92 14.51 3.06
N MET A 212 -15.63 14.23 2.82
CA MET A 212 -15.02 12.95 3.18
C MET A 212 -15.02 12.75 4.68
N ARG A 213 -14.60 13.75 5.46
CA ARG A 213 -14.62 13.72 6.93
C ARG A 213 -16.02 13.51 7.46
N ASN A 214 -17.00 14.25 6.96
CA ASN A 214 -18.39 14.18 7.39
C ASN A 214 -18.97 12.78 7.12
N ASP A 215 -18.68 12.17 5.97
CA ASP A 215 -19.13 10.82 5.65
C ASP A 215 -18.43 9.74 6.51
N ILE A 216 -17.16 9.95 6.89
CA ILE A 216 -16.46 9.09 7.87
C ILE A 216 -17.10 9.21 9.25
N LEU A 217 -17.28 10.43 9.75
CA LEU A 217 -17.85 10.69 11.08
C LEU A 217 -19.32 10.24 11.16
N SER A 218 -20.09 10.37 10.07
CA SER A 218 -21.45 9.85 9.99
C SER A 218 -21.50 8.34 10.27
N SER A 219 -20.53 7.57 9.79
CA SER A 219 -20.47 6.13 10.01
C SER A 219 -20.17 5.78 11.47
N PHE A 220 -19.29 6.55 12.11
CA PHE A 220 -18.95 6.40 13.53
C PHE A 220 -20.14 6.74 14.42
N GLU A 221 -20.78 7.88 14.15
CA GLU A 221 -21.94 8.34 14.91
C GLU A 221 -23.11 7.39 14.76
N HIS A 222 -23.39 6.94 13.54
CA HIS A 222 -24.40 5.92 13.27
C HIS A 222 -24.15 4.66 14.10
N CYS A 223 -22.92 4.15 14.12
CA CYS A 223 -22.58 2.92 14.86
C CYS A 223 -22.59 3.07 16.38
N SER A 224 -22.49 4.29 16.91
CA SER A 224 -22.54 4.62 18.34
C SER A 224 -23.88 5.23 18.79
N SER A 225 -24.85 5.24 17.89
CA SER A 225 -26.20 5.77 18.09
C SER A 225 -27.07 4.79 18.88
N SER A 226 -28.10 5.31 19.56
CA SER A 226 -29.11 4.51 20.26
C SER A 226 -30.49 5.14 20.11
N ASP A 227 -31.55 4.40 20.45
CA ASP A 227 -32.92 4.92 20.42
C ASP A 227 -33.09 6.13 21.36
N ALA A 228 -32.42 6.12 22.51
CA ALA A 228 -32.43 7.22 23.48
C ALA A 228 -31.57 8.43 23.06
N ASN A 229 -30.60 8.24 22.17
CA ASN A 229 -29.71 9.30 21.69
C ASN A 229 -29.37 9.08 20.20
N PRO A 230 -30.30 9.41 19.28
CA PRO A 230 -30.13 9.18 17.85
C PRO A 230 -29.11 10.15 17.24
N LYS A 231 -28.03 9.62 16.65
CA LYS A 231 -26.91 10.39 16.08
C LYS A 231 -26.80 10.18 14.57
N HIS A 232 -27.82 10.63 13.84
CA HIS A 232 -27.91 10.45 12.39
C HIS A 232 -27.79 11.76 11.60
N HIS A 233 -27.41 12.86 12.24
CA HIS A 233 -27.43 14.20 11.64
C HIS A 233 -26.47 14.36 10.44
N LEU A 234 -25.33 13.66 10.45
CA LEU A 234 -24.38 13.60 9.33
C LEU A 234 -24.71 12.53 8.29
N CYS A 235 -25.71 11.68 8.52
CA CYS A 235 -26.10 10.66 7.55
C CYS A 235 -26.84 11.28 6.35
N PRO A 236 -26.75 10.70 5.14
CA PRO A 236 -27.48 11.19 3.98
C PRO A 236 -28.99 11.23 4.24
N LYS A 237 -29.64 12.36 3.91
CA LYS A 237 -31.08 12.61 4.14
C LYS A 237 -31.90 12.33 2.86
N SER A 238 -31.89 11.09 2.40
CA SER A 238 -32.61 10.68 1.18
C SER A 238 -33.27 9.31 1.36
N SER A 239 -34.25 9.01 0.50
CA SER A 239 -34.89 7.67 0.43
C SER A 239 -33.89 6.56 0.08
N GLU A 240 -32.80 6.92 -0.58
CA GLU A 240 -31.68 6.04 -0.95
C GLU A 240 -30.57 6.00 0.10
N SER A 241 -30.79 6.61 1.28
CA SER A 241 -29.81 6.59 2.35
C SER A 241 -29.53 5.17 2.83
N TRP A 242 -28.25 4.88 3.05
CA TRP A 242 -27.83 3.64 3.70
C TRP A 242 -28.18 3.64 5.21
N CYS A 243 -28.44 4.81 5.78
CA CYS A 243 -28.85 4.97 7.16
C CYS A 243 -30.36 4.70 7.30
N PHE A 244 -30.72 3.62 8.00
CA PHE A 244 -32.13 3.23 8.19
C PHE A 244 -32.97 4.37 8.79
N TYR A 245 -32.39 5.16 9.69
CA TYR A 245 -33.08 6.24 10.38
C TYR A 245 -33.43 7.38 9.43
N GLN A 246 -32.44 7.92 8.70
CA GLN A 246 -32.69 8.99 7.72
C GLN A 246 -33.55 8.52 6.55
N LYS A 247 -33.40 7.25 6.13
CA LYS A 247 -34.24 6.65 5.10
C LYS A 247 -35.72 6.60 5.53
N ALA A 248 -35.99 6.17 6.77
CA ALA A 248 -37.35 6.12 7.29
C ALA A 248 -37.98 7.52 7.34
N LEU A 249 -37.24 8.51 7.86
CA LEU A 249 -37.70 9.91 7.89
C LEU A 249 -37.98 10.46 6.48
N ALA A 250 -37.10 10.22 5.51
CA ALA A 250 -37.28 10.65 4.13
C ALA A 250 -38.49 9.98 3.45
N LEU A 251 -38.90 8.80 3.89
CA LEU A 251 -40.07 8.08 3.41
C LEU A 251 -41.35 8.35 4.24
N GLY A 252 -41.29 9.24 5.22
CA GLY A 252 -42.41 9.51 6.14
C GLY A 252 -42.78 8.32 7.03
N LYS A 253 -41.83 7.43 7.32
CA LYS A 253 -42.01 6.25 8.18
C LYS A 253 -41.30 6.43 9.51
N GLU A 254 -41.78 5.73 10.54
CA GLU A 254 -41.06 5.64 11.80
C GLU A 254 -39.74 4.85 11.65
N PRO A 255 -38.62 5.36 12.18
CA PRO A 255 -37.36 4.62 12.21
C PRO A 255 -37.44 3.32 13.00
N GLN A 256 -36.79 2.28 12.50
CA GLN A 256 -36.60 1.02 13.23
C GLN A 256 -35.75 1.23 14.50
N SER A 257 -35.79 0.28 15.44
CA SER A 257 -34.93 0.33 16.62
C SER A 257 -33.46 0.09 16.26
N HIS A 258 -32.53 0.76 16.95
CA HIS A 258 -31.10 0.51 16.86
C HIS A 258 -30.69 -0.91 17.28
N SER A 259 -31.57 -1.66 17.94
CA SER A 259 -31.37 -3.07 18.26
C SER A 259 -31.27 -3.97 17.01
N GLU A 260 -31.84 -3.56 15.88
CA GLU A 260 -31.78 -4.27 14.60
C GLU A 260 -30.49 -3.98 13.81
N MET A 261 -29.67 -3.03 14.26
CA MET A 261 -28.42 -2.69 13.60
C MET A 261 -27.46 -3.87 13.61
N LYS A 262 -27.00 -4.26 12.42
CA LYS A 262 -25.99 -5.32 12.25
C LYS A 262 -24.72 -5.06 13.04
N VAL A 263 -24.34 -3.78 13.18
CA VAL A 263 -23.19 -3.35 13.98
C VAL A 263 -23.55 -2.09 14.74
N SER A 264 -23.64 -2.24 16.05
CA SER A 264 -23.72 -1.16 17.02
C SER A 264 -22.75 -1.45 18.17
N PHE A 265 -22.31 -0.40 18.85
CA PHE A 265 -21.58 -0.52 20.10
C PHE A 265 -22.00 0.59 21.06
N THR A 266 -22.01 0.27 22.35
CA THR A 266 -22.46 1.18 23.40
C THR A 266 -21.31 1.46 24.34
N LEU A 267 -20.97 2.73 24.47
CA LEU A 267 -19.97 3.24 25.40
C LEU A 267 -20.56 4.45 26.14
N LEU A 268 -20.03 4.73 27.33
CA LEU A 268 -20.39 5.95 28.06
C LEU A 268 -19.93 7.20 27.28
N PRO A 269 -20.52 8.38 27.50
CA PRO A 269 -20.15 9.61 26.79
C PRO A 269 -18.64 9.90 26.78
N ASP A 270 -17.98 9.83 27.94
CA ASP A 270 -16.53 10.06 28.04
C ASP A 270 -15.71 9.01 27.28
N GLN A 271 -16.18 7.75 27.29
CA GLN A 271 -15.56 6.66 26.55
C GLN A 271 -15.72 6.83 25.03
N LEU A 272 -16.88 7.32 24.57
CA LEU A 272 -17.09 7.67 23.17
C LEU A 272 -16.20 8.83 22.74
N GLN A 273 -15.96 9.81 23.62
CA GLN A 273 -15.06 10.91 23.31
C GLN A 273 -13.62 10.42 23.08
N LEU A 274 -13.14 9.44 23.85
CA LEU A 274 -11.83 8.82 23.61
C LEU A 274 -11.75 8.16 22.22
N VAL A 275 -12.82 7.48 21.80
CA VAL A 275 -12.90 6.88 20.46
C VAL A 275 -12.97 7.97 19.38
N ARG A 276 -13.77 9.02 19.58
CA ARG A 276 -13.91 10.15 18.65
C ARG A 276 -12.57 10.82 18.39
N LYS A 277 -11.74 11.04 19.43
CA LYS A 277 -10.38 11.60 19.28
C LYS A 277 -9.50 10.78 18.32
N VAL A 278 -9.68 9.46 18.26
CA VAL A 278 -8.95 8.60 17.28
C VAL A 278 -9.41 8.88 15.85
N TYR A 279 -10.73 9.08 15.64
CA TYR A 279 -11.27 9.46 14.34
C TYR A 279 -10.80 10.86 13.94
N GLU A 280 -10.96 11.87 14.80
CA GLU A 280 -10.57 13.26 14.54
C GLU A 280 -9.10 13.37 14.13
N ARG A 281 -8.20 12.68 14.83
CA ARG A 281 -6.77 12.62 14.47
C ARG A 281 -6.53 12.05 13.06
N LEU A 282 -7.33 11.08 12.64
CA LEU A 282 -7.23 10.42 11.33
C LEU A 282 -8.10 11.06 10.25
N THR A 283 -8.83 12.13 10.58
CA THR A 283 -9.67 12.89 9.64
C THR A 283 -9.33 14.38 9.62
N ASN A 284 -8.12 14.76 10.04
CA ASN A 284 -7.65 16.13 9.86
C ASN A 284 -7.54 16.49 8.35
N ASP A 285 -7.49 17.78 8.02
CA ASP A 285 -7.49 18.29 6.64
C ASP A 285 -6.38 17.66 5.79
N ASP A 286 -5.13 17.67 6.27
CA ASP A 286 -3.98 17.06 5.58
C ASP A 286 -4.19 15.56 5.29
N MET A 287 -4.69 14.79 6.26
CA MET A 287 -4.98 13.36 6.06
C MET A 287 -6.10 13.14 5.03
N MET A 288 -7.15 13.96 5.05
CA MET A 288 -8.26 13.86 4.08
C MET A 288 -7.80 14.23 2.68
N LYS A 289 -7.00 15.31 2.54
CA LYS A 289 -6.40 15.75 1.28
C LYS A 289 -5.64 14.60 0.61
N ARG A 290 -4.79 13.92 1.38
CA ARG A 290 -3.99 12.76 0.93
C ARG A 290 -4.81 11.52 0.57
N CYS A 291 -6.06 11.45 0.99
CA CYS A 291 -6.99 10.35 0.71
C CYS A 291 -7.96 10.64 -0.46
N LEU A 292 -8.06 11.89 -0.93
CA LEU A 292 -9.08 12.32 -1.91
C LEU A 292 -9.06 11.52 -3.22
N LYS A 293 -7.87 11.07 -3.68
CA LYS A 293 -7.77 10.24 -4.89
C LYS A 293 -8.07 8.75 -4.68
N GLY A 294 -8.26 8.31 -3.43
CA GLY A 294 -8.67 6.94 -3.12
C GLY A 294 -7.64 5.85 -3.43
N HIS A 295 -6.36 6.20 -3.55
CA HIS A 295 -5.32 5.28 -4.01
C HIS A 295 -5.07 4.12 -3.05
N THR A 296 -4.61 2.99 -3.62
CA THR A 296 -4.25 1.78 -2.88
C THR A 296 -2.91 1.23 -3.33
N GLN A 297 -2.18 0.63 -2.41
CA GLN A 297 -0.87 0.02 -2.64
C GLN A 297 -0.90 -1.50 -2.81
N ASN A 298 -2.09 -2.11 -2.86
CA ASN A 298 -2.25 -3.56 -2.94
C ASN A 298 -1.47 -4.29 -4.05
N PRO A 299 -1.21 -3.70 -5.24
CA PRO A 299 -0.42 -4.37 -6.28
C PRO A 299 0.96 -4.85 -5.81
N LYS A 300 1.60 -4.15 -4.87
CA LYS A 300 2.99 -4.40 -4.43
C LYS A 300 3.20 -5.78 -3.80
N GLU A 301 2.27 -6.23 -2.95
CA GLU A 301 2.38 -7.54 -2.27
C GLU A 301 2.46 -8.69 -3.28
N SER A 302 1.68 -8.58 -4.37
CA SER A 302 1.67 -9.57 -5.44
C SER A 302 2.95 -9.56 -6.28
N PHE A 303 3.55 -8.38 -6.51
CA PHE A 303 4.84 -8.25 -7.17
C PHE A 303 5.98 -8.81 -6.31
N HIS A 304 6.06 -8.44 -5.03
CA HIS A 304 7.09 -8.95 -4.11
C HIS A 304 7.08 -10.47 -4.04
N SER A 305 5.89 -11.08 -3.97
CA SER A 305 5.77 -12.55 -3.99
C SER A 305 6.40 -13.19 -5.24
N ARG A 306 6.31 -12.53 -6.40
CA ARG A 306 6.90 -13.01 -7.67
C ARG A 306 8.42 -12.84 -7.70
N VAL A 307 8.95 -11.72 -7.25
CA VAL A 307 10.41 -11.53 -7.14
C VAL A 307 11.03 -12.68 -6.34
N TRP A 308 10.41 -13.01 -5.20
CA TRP A 308 10.90 -14.07 -4.33
C TRP A 308 10.53 -15.49 -4.78
N LEU A 309 9.68 -15.65 -5.80
CA LEU A 309 9.52 -16.92 -6.51
C LEU A 309 10.74 -17.22 -7.39
N TYR A 310 11.26 -16.21 -8.09
CA TYR A 310 12.47 -16.33 -8.93
C TYR A 310 13.76 -16.35 -8.12
N SER A 311 13.83 -15.61 -7.01
CA SER A 311 14.96 -15.61 -6.08
C SER A 311 14.54 -16.00 -4.66
N PRO A 312 14.32 -17.29 -4.35
CA PRO A 312 13.82 -17.71 -3.04
C PRO A 312 14.66 -17.23 -1.86
N LYS A 313 13.98 -16.73 -0.81
CA LYS A 313 14.59 -16.14 0.39
C LYS A 313 15.46 -17.12 1.20
N HIS A 314 15.21 -18.42 1.09
CA HIS A 314 15.95 -19.48 1.80
C HIS A 314 17.20 -19.96 1.04
N ARG A 315 17.49 -19.40 -0.14
CA ARG A 315 18.67 -19.74 -0.95
C ARG A 315 19.59 -18.55 -1.03
N ASN A 316 20.89 -18.82 -1.18
CA ASN A 316 21.88 -17.79 -1.47
C ASN A 316 21.51 -17.03 -2.76
N THR A 317 21.83 -15.74 -2.75
CA THR A 317 21.60 -14.85 -3.87
C THR A 317 22.83 -13.98 -4.16
N SER A 318 22.83 -13.36 -5.34
CA SER A 318 23.80 -12.38 -5.81
C SER A 318 23.03 -11.23 -6.47
N LYS A 319 23.69 -10.11 -6.71
CA LYS A 319 23.06 -8.96 -7.36
C LYS A 319 22.53 -9.33 -8.74
N ASN A 320 23.34 -9.98 -9.59
CA ASN A 320 22.90 -10.40 -10.93
C ASN A 320 21.68 -11.33 -10.90
N LYS A 321 21.60 -12.23 -9.92
CA LYS A 321 20.43 -13.11 -9.77
C LYS A 321 19.19 -12.33 -9.33
N LEU A 322 19.35 -11.35 -8.44
CA LEU A 322 18.28 -10.46 -8.03
C LEU A 322 17.79 -9.61 -9.20
N ASP A 323 18.71 -9.03 -9.98
CA ASP A 323 18.40 -8.18 -11.13
C ASP A 323 17.61 -8.97 -12.17
N PHE A 324 18.04 -10.18 -12.48
CA PHE A 324 17.31 -11.10 -13.35
C PHE A 324 15.93 -11.46 -12.77
N ALA A 325 15.85 -11.79 -11.48
CA ALA A 325 14.59 -12.15 -10.83
C ALA A 325 13.57 -11.00 -10.83
N VAL A 326 14.02 -9.77 -10.59
CA VAL A 326 13.18 -8.57 -10.60
C VAL A 326 12.74 -8.27 -12.02
N ALA A 327 13.64 -8.29 -13.01
CA ALA A 327 13.28 -8.11 -14.42
C ALA A 327 12.22 -9.12 -14.87
N CYS A 328 12.40 -10.41 -14.59
CA CYS A 328 11.39 -11.44 -14.90
C CYS A 328 10.07 -11.18 -14.17
N ALA A 329 10.11 -10.79 -12.89
CA ALA A 329 8.91 -10.49 -12.13
C ALA A 329 8.14 -9.30 -12.73
N VAL A 330 8.83 -8.23 -13.13
CA VAL A 330 8.24 -7.04 -13.77
C VAL A 330 7.61 -7.41 -15.11
N SER A 331 8.34 -8.11 -15.99
CA SER A 331 7.82 -8.48 -17.31
C SER A 331 6.58 -9.36 -17.21
N VAL A 332 6.59 -10.38 -16.33
CA VAL A 332 5.42 -11.24 -16.10
C VAL A 332 4.27 -10.45 -15.45
N TYR A 333 4.56 -9.52 -14.55
CA TYR A 333 3.53 -8.72 -13.89
C TYR A 333 2.77 -7.82 -14.86
N ASN A 334 3.52 -7.18 -15.78
CA ASN A 334 2.97 -6.23 -16.73
C ASN A 334 2.36 -6.89 -17.97
N ALA A 335 3.05 -7.87 -18.57
CA ALA A 335 2.67 -8.48 -19.85
C ALA A 335 2.04 -9.88 -19.70
N GLY A 336 2.35 -10.60 -18.62
CA GLY A 336 1.92 -11.99 -18.42
C GLY A 336 2.95 -13.01 -18.89
N TYR A 337 2.77 -14.26 -18.45
CA TYR A 337 3.73 -15.35 -18.62
C TYR A 337 4.00 -15.70 -20.08
N LYS A 338 3.00 -15.59 -20.96
CA LYS A 338 3.17 -15.84 -22.39
C LYS A 338 4.00 -14.77 -23.06
N ASP A 339 3.52 -13.53 -22.99
CA ASP A 339 4.15 -12.38 -23.67
C ASP A 339 5.52 -12.03 -23.07
N SER A 340 5.75 -12.35 -21.80
CA SER A 340 7.05 -12.15 -21.13
C SER A 340 7.98 -13.37 -21.20
N ASN A 341 7.63 -14.42 -21.95
CA ASN A 341 8.44 -15.62 -21.98
C ASN A 341 9.74 -15.36 -22.75
N ILE A 342 10.86 -15.91 -22.26
CA ILE A 342 12.15 -15.77 -22.93
C ILE A 342 12.14 -16.36 -24.35
N TYR A 343 11.35 -17.40 -24.62
CA TYR A 343 11.24 -17.95 -25.97
C TYR A 343 10.61 -16.95 -26.94
N GLU A 344 9.59 -16.21 -26.51
CA GLU A 344 8.99 -15.13 -27.30
C GLU A 344 10.04 -14.06 -27.61
N SER A 345 10.80 -13.63 -26.60
CA SER A 345 11.87 -12.63 -26.77
C SER A 345 13.02 -13.10 -27.67
N LEU A 346 13.25 -14.40 -27.75
CA LEU A 346 14.26 -15.02 -28.61
C LEU A 346 13.70 -15.41 -30.00
N GLY A 347 12.43 -15.14 -30.28
CA GLY A 347 11.77 -15.54 -31.54
C GLY A 347 11.62 -17.06 -31.69
N ILE A 348 11.66 -17.79 -30.59
CA ILE A 348 11.49 -19.25 -30.56
C ILE A 348 10.00 -19.57 -30.44
N PRO A 349 9.39 -20.24 -31.45
CA PRO A 349 7.97 -20.53 -31.41
C PRO A 349 7.62 -21.51 -30.29
N PHE A 350 6.48 -21.27 -29.63
CA PHE A 350 5.97 -22.18 -28.63
C PHE A 350 5.46 -23.48 -29.28
N THR A 351 5.67 -24.61 -28.60
CA THR A 351 4.87 -25.81 -28.87
C THR A 351 3.42 -25.58 -28.41
N LYS A 352 2.46 -26.30 -29.00
CA LYS A 352 1.05 -26.27 -28.56
C LYS A 352 0.90 -26.57 -27.06
N THR A 353 1.73 -27.46 -26.52
CA THR A 353 1.74 -27.80 -25.08
C THR A 353 2.22 -26.62 -24.23
N THR A 354 3.32 -25.98 -24.63
CA THR A 354 3.86 -24.80 -23.95
C THR A 354 2.87 -23.65 -23.99
N GLU A 355 2.28 -23.38 -25.15
CA GLU A 355 1.27 -22.33 -25.31
C GLU A 355 0.09 -22.54 -24.38
N LYS A 356 -0.50 -23.75 -24.37
CA LYS A 356 -1.61 -24.09 -23.47
C LYS A 356 -1.25 -23.94 -21.99
N TYR A 357 -0.03 -24.29 -21.60
CA TYR A 357 0.46 -24.11 -20.24
C TYR A 357 0.57 -22.63 -19.85
N LEU A 358 1.15 -21.80 -20.73
CA LEU A 358 1.32 -20.36 -20.49
C LEU A 358 -0.06 -19.65 -20.45
N ASP A 359 -0.96 -19.96 -21.38
CA ASP A 359 -2.33 -19.42 -21.38
C ASP A 359 -3.07 -19.77 -20.08
N ASN A 360 -2.89 -20.99 -19.56
CA ASN A 360 -3.50 -21.40 -18.29
C ASN A 360 -2.89 -20.67 -17.09
N LYS A 361 -1.56 -20.48 -17.08
CA LYS A 361 -0.89 -19.67 -16.05
C LYS A 361 -1.39 -18.23 -16.07
N ASP A 362 -1.54 -17.65 -17.25
CA ASP A 362 -2.07 -16.30 -17.40
C ASP A 362 -3.52 -16.22 -16.95
N LYS A 363 -4.38 -17.20 -17.29
CA LYS A 363 -5.76 -17.28 -16.77
C LYS A 363 -5.84 -17.22 -15.25
N MET A 364 -4.95 -17.90 -14.54
CA MET A 364 -4.89 -17.93 -13.08
C MET A 364 -4.24 -16.68 -12.46
N MET A 365 -3.54 -15.88 -13.26
CA MET A 365 -2.86 -14.67 -12.79
C MET A 365 -3.84 -13.52 -12.55
N ASP A 366 -3.75 -12.93 -11.35
CA ASP A 366 -4.35 -11.63 -11.03
C ASP A 366 -3.46 -10.51 -11.60
N ALA A 367 -3.61 -10.24 -12.90
CA ALA A 367 -2.85 -9.21 -13.60
C ALA A 367 -3.52 -7.82 -13.48
N PRO A 368 -2.76 -6.72 -13.36
CA PRO A 368 -3.32 -5.37 -13.32
C PRO A 368 -4.24 -5.09 -14.52
N LEU A 369 -3.82 -5.48 -15.73
CA LEU A 369 -4.60 -5.31 -16.97
C LEU A 369 -5.95 -6.06 -16.95
N LYS A 370 -6.02 -7.24 -16.33
CA LYS A 370 -7.29 -7.98 -16.18
C LYS A 370 -8.23 -7.29 -15.20
N LYS A 371 -7.69 -6.71 -14.13
CA LYS A 371 -8.45 -5.93 -13.16
C LYS A 371 -9.00 -4.65 -13.79
N ILE A 372 -8.21 -3.93 -14.60
CA ILE A 372 -8.69 -2.76 -15.36
C ILE A 372 -9.82 -3.15 -16.31
N LYS A 373 -9.65 -4.20 -17.12
CA LYS A 373 -10.71 -4.67 -18.04
C LYS A 373 -11.99 -5.07 -17.28
N ARG A 374 -11.86 -5.77 -16.14
CA ARG A 374 -13.00 -6.12 -15.27
C ARG A 374 -13.68 -4.89 -14.66
N ASN A 375 -12.90 -3.93 -14.16
CA ASN A 375 -13.42 -2.71 -13.54
C ASN A 375 -14.09 -1.80 -14.59
N LYS A 376 -13.51 -1.66 -15.79
CA LYS A 376 -14.14 -0.94 -16.92
C LYS A 376 -15.43 -1.62 -17.37
N ARG A 377 -15.47 -2.95 -17.40
CA ARG A 377 -16.69 -3.72 -17.68
C ARG A 377 -17.76 -3.52 -16.60
N GLN A 378 -17.38 -3.59 -15.32
CA GLN A 378 -18.29 -3.32 -14.21
C GLN A 378 -18.79 -1.86 -14.19
N GLN A 379 -17.95 -0.88 -14.52
CA GLN A 379 -18.40 0.51 -14.70
C GLN A 379 -19.35 0.66 -15.87
N LYS A 380 -19.10 0.01 -17.02
CA LYS A 380 -20.06 -0.01 -18.14
C LYS A 380 -21.38 -0.69 -17.79
N GLU A 381 -21.34 -1.77 -17.01
CA GLU A 381 -22.53 -2.47 -16.52
C GLU A 381 -23.31 -1.65 -15.46
N LEU A 382 -22.62 -0.82 -14.67
CA LEU A 382 -23.24 0.15 -13.75
C LEU A 382 -23.80 1.39 -14.46
N HIS A 383 -23.26 1.75 -15.63
CA HIS A 383 -23.77 2.81 -16.51
C HIS A 383 -24.76 2.30 -17.57
N TYR A 384 -25.20 1.04 -17.50
CA TYR A 384 -26.23 0.52 -18.38
C TYR A 384 -27.60 1.08 -17.99
N THR A 385 -28.11 2.01 -18.79
CA THR A 385 -29.53 2.40 -18.78
C THR A 385 -30.35 1.29 -19.44
N PRO A 386 -31.33 0.67 -18.75
CA PRO A 386 -32.25 -0.26 -19.38
C PRO A 386 -33.20 0.53 -20.29
N GLY A 387 -33.20 0.22 -21.58
CA GLY A 387 -34.17 0.76 -22.53
C GLY A 387 -33.54 1.17 -23.85
N GLY A 388 -33.51 0.24 -24.80
CA GLY A 388 -33.05 0.45 -26.17
C GLY A 388 -33.66 -0.57 -27.13
N HIS A 389 -34.99 -0.73 -27.02
CA HIS A 389 -36.02 -0.93 -28.04
C HIS A 389 -37.26 -1.57 -27.43
#